data_AF-A0A139A4G9-F1
#
_entry.id   AF-A0A139A4G9-F1
#
_cell.length_a   1.000
_cell.length_b   1.000
_cell.length_c   1.000
_cell.angle_alpha   90.00
_cell.angle_beta   90.00
_cell.angle_gamma   90.00
#
_symmetry.space_group_name_H-M   'P 1'
#
loop_
_entity.id
_entity.type
_entity.pdbx_description
1 polymer ?
#
loop_
_entity_poly.entity_id
_entity_poly.type
_entity_poly.pdbx_seq_one_letter_code
_entity_poly.pdbx_strand_id
1 'polypeptide(L)'
;MGAGERGTSVAVCADGCVRQYERGKVAVDSVVGRIRRGEALDKDMSDMLRERVRIERDYSKQLSMLASKPMQNRDAVGSFGHLIDLVLSATDRQARLHAHLAQLIADQCDGPLRLRADEAKAVSWRATNTGSVSTRLSVHAAAYQLE
;
A
#
# COMPACT_ATOMS: atom_id res chain seq x y z
N MET A 1 -6.55 -18.60 70.50
CA MET A 1 -6.64 -17.37 69.69
C MET A 1 -6.08 -17.68 68.31
N GLY A 2 -6.94 -17.93 67.33
CA GLY A 2 -6.53 -18.21 65.95
C GLY A 2 -7.53 -17.52 65.03
N ALA A 3 -7.22 -16.30 64.63
CA ALA A 3 -8.01 -15.57 63.64
C ALA A 3 -7.56 -16.02 62.25
N GLY A 4 -8.49 -16.64 61.53
CA GLY A 4 -8.27 -17.14 60.18
C GLY A 4 -8.22 -16.02 59.16
N GLU A 5 -7.08 -15.92 58.48
CA GLU A 5 -6.95 -15.17 57.24
C GLU A 5 -7.56 -15.99 56.09
N ARG A 6 -8.81 -15.70 55.75
CA ARG A 6 -9.43 -16.17 54.49
C ARG A 6 -9.99 -14.96 53.76
N GLY A 7 -9.12 -14.27 53.02
CA GLY A 7 -9.50 -13.04 52.32
C GLY A 7 -8.58 -12.66 51.17
N THR A 8 -8.19 -13.60 50.31
CA THR A 8 -7.39 -13.24 49.10
C THR A 8 -7.71 -14.04 47.83
N SER A 9 -8.56 -15.08 47.86
CA SER A 9 -8.70 -15.97 46.70
C SER A 9 -9.53 -15.39 45.54
N VAL A 10 -10.43 -14.44 45.76
CA VAL A 10 -11.37 -13.98 44.71
C VAL A 10 -10.83 -12.77 43.94
N ALA A 11 -10.05 -11.89 44.59
CA ALA A 11 -9.45 -10.72 43.95
C ALA A 11 -8.37 -11.08 42.91
N VAL A 12 -7.63 -12.17 43.13
CA VAL A 12 -6.56 -12.63 42.22
C VAL A 12 -7.11 -13.10 40.86
N CYS A 13 -8.33 -13.65 40.83
CA CYS A 13 -8.96 -14.08 39.57
C CYS A 13 -9.45 -12.89 38.72
N ALA A 14 -9.95 -11.82 39.34
CA ALA A 14 -10.36 -10.60 38.63
C ALA A 14 -9.15 -9.88 38.02
N ASP A 15 -8.06 -9.76 38.78
CA ASP A 15 -6.79 -9.20 38.33
C ASP A 15 -6.15 -9.98 37.16
N GLY A 16 -6.28 -11.31 37.17
CA GLY A 16 -5.79 -12.18 36.10
C GLY A 16 -6.48 -11.91 34.76
N CYS A 17 -7.82 -11.79 34.76
CA CYS A 17 -8.60 -11.49 33.57
C CYS A 17 -8.31 -10.09 33.00
N VAL A 18 -8.18 -9.07 33.86
CA VAL A 18 -7.85 -7.70 33.43
C VAL A 18 -6.47 -7.66 32.77
N ARG A 19 -5.44 -8.27 33.37
CA ARG A 19 -4.10 -8.33 32.78
C ARG A 19 -4.06 -9.11 31.47
N GLN A 20 -4.82 -10.20 31.35
CA GLN A 20 -4.93 -10.98 30.12
C GLN A 20 -5.56 -10.15 28.99
N TYR A 21 -6.63 -9.40 29.29
CA TYR A 21 -7.31 -8.51 28.35
C TYR A 21 -6.42 -7.35 27.91
N GLU A 22 -5.73 -6.68 28.84
CA GLU A 22 -4.80 -5.59 28.53
C GLU A 22 -3.65 -6.05 27.64
N ARG A 23 -3.06 -7.22 27.90
CA ARG A 23 -2.04 -7.81 27.02
C ARG A 23 -2.58 -8.09 25.62
N GLY A 24 -3.82 -8.61 25.53
CA GLY A 24 -4.51 -8.82 24.26
C GLY A 24 -4.71 -7.53 23.48
N LYS A 25 -5.13 -6.45 24.15
CA LYS A 25 -5.30 -5.12 23.56
C LYS A 25 -3.98 -4.57 23.01
N VAL A 26 -2.89 -4.62 23.78
CA VAL A 26 -1.56 -4.17 23.33
C VAL A 26 -1.08 -4.96 22.11
N ALA A 27 -1.33 -6.28 22.08
CA ALA A 27 -0.98 -7.10 20.93
C ALA A 27 -1.76 -6.71 19.67
N VAL A 28 -3.08 -6.48 19.79
CA VAL A 28 -3.93 -6.02 18.68
C VAL A 28 -3.49 -4.64 18.20
N ASP A 29 -3.28 -3.69 19.10
CA ASP A 29 -2.85 -2.32 18.77
C ASP A 29 -1.50 -2.32 18.04
N SER A 30 -0.57 -3.20 18.43
CA SER A 30 0.72 -3.39 17.75
C SER A 30 0.55 -3.91 16.33
N VAL A 31 -0.29 -4.92 16.12
CA VAL A 31 -0.60 -5.46 14.79
C VAL A 31 -1.28 -4.43 13.90
N VAL A 32 -2.29 -3.72 14.41
CA VAL A 32 -2.97 -2.64 13.68
C VAL A 32 -2.00 -1.52 13.32
N GLY A 33 -1.11 -1.15 14.24
CA GLY A 33 -0.05 -0.19 13.98
C GLY A 33 0.89 -0.62 12.85
N ARG A 34 1.22 -1.92 12.75
CA ARG A 34 2.01 -2.47 11.63
C ARG A 34 1.24 -2.43 10.31
N ILE A 35 -0.05 -2.78 10.32
CA ILE A 35 -0.92 -2.74 9.13
C ILE A 35 -0.99 -1.32 8.57
N ARG A 36 -1.18 -0.30 9.41
CA ARG A 36 -1.19 1.11 8.99
C ARG A 36 0.13 1.58 8.38
N ARG A 37 1.27 1.13 8.93
CA ARG A 37 2.57 1.42 8.33
C ARG A 37 2.75 0.74 6.97
N GLY A 38 2.26 -0.50 6.85
CA GLY A 38 2.21 -1.21 5.58
C GLY A 38 1.35 -0.48 4.54
N GLU A 39 0.16 -0.01 4.92
CA GLU A 39 -0.74 0.80 4.08
C GLU A 39 -0.04 2.05 3.55
N ALA A 40 0.63 2.81 4.43
CA ALA A 40 1.36 4.01 4.04
C ALA A 40 2.49 3.69 3.05
N LEU A 41 3.25 2.62 3.30
CA LEU A 41 4.34 2.19 2.44
C LEU A 41 3.85 1.69 1.07
N ASP A 42 2.77 0.91 1.03
CA ASP A 42 2.16 0.44 -0.23
C ASP A 42 1.66 1.64 -1.05
N LYS A 43 1.10 2.67 -0.41
CA LYS A 43 0.68 3.91 -1.07
C LYS A 43 1.86 4.71 -1.62
N ASP A 44 2.89 4.94 -0.82
CA ASP A 44 4.09 5.68 -1.26
C ASP A 44 4.76 4.97 -2.45
N MET A 45 4.83 3.64 -2.40
CA MET A 45 5.37 2.83 -3.50
C MET A 45 4.49 2.91 -4.76
N SER A 46 3.17 2.87 -4.60
CA SER A 46 2.22 3.07 -5.71
C SER A 46 2.40 4.44 -6.37
N ASP A 47 2.49 5.50 -5.58
CA ASP A 47 2.65 6.86 -6.11
C ASP A 47 3.99 7.02 -6.87
N MET A 48 5.08 6.43 -6.35
CA MET A 48 6.37 6.39 -7.06
C MET A 48 6.27 5.63 -8.40
N LEU A 49 5.61 4.47 -8.41
CA LEU A 49 5.42 3.69 -9.63
C LEU A 49 4.53 4.40 -10.64
N ARG A 50 3.49 5.11 -10.19
CA ARG A 50 2.63 5.91 -11.06
C ARG A 50 3.41 7.02 -11.74
N GLU A 51 4.30 7.70 -11.03
CA GLU A 51 5.18 8.70 -11.63
C GLU A 51 6.13 8.04 -12.64
N ARG A 52 6.67 6.86 -12.33
CA ARG A 52 7.49 6.10 -13.28
C ARG A 52 6.72 5.73 -14.54
N VAL A 53 5.47 5.26 -14.42
CA VAL A 53 4.60 4.96 -15.57
C VAL A 53 4.37 6.21 -16.42
N ARG A 54 4.15 7.37 -15.79
CA ARG A 54 4.00 8.65 -16.51
C ARG A 54 5.24 8.99 -17.32
N ILE A 55 6.41 8.94 -16.69
CA ILE A 55 7.71 9.21 -17.34
C ILE A 55 7.93 8.27 -18.52
N GLU A 56 7.70 6.97 -18.35
CA GLU A 56 7.89 5.99 -19.42
C GLU A 56 6.90 6.16 -20.58
N ARG A 57 5.64 6.53 -20.30
CA ARG A 57 4.67 6.85 -21.34
C ARG A 57 5.07 8.08 -22.14
N ASP A 58 5.48 9.15 -21.47
CA ASP A 58 5.92 10.37 -22.14
C ASP A 58 7.20 10.13 -22.96
N TYR A 59 8.14 9.35 -22.42
CA TYR A 59 9.36 8.97 -23.13
C TYR A 59 9.04 8.14 -24.38
N SER A 60 8.19 7.11 -24.27
CA SER A 60 7.76 6.32 -25.42
C SER A 60 7.09 7.18 -26.50
N LYS A 61 6.23 8.12 -26.10
CA LYS A 61 5.56 9.05 -27.03
C LYS A 61 6.56 9.93 -27.76
N GLN A 62 7.55 10.48 -27.06
CA GLN A 62 8.59 11.31 -27.66
C GLN A 62 9.45 10.52 -28.64
N LEU A 63 9.81 9.27 -28.31
CA LEU A 63 10.52 8.37 -29.22
C LEU A 63 9.70 8.05 -30.47
N SER A 64 8.41 7.74 -30.34
CA SER A 64 7.53 7.51 -31.49
C SER A 64 7.44 8.74 -32.40
N MET A 65 7.32 9.93 -31.81
CA MET A 65 7.33 11.19 -32.55
C MET A 65 8.64 11.41 -33.29
N LEU A 66 9.78 11.08 -32.67
CA LEU A 66 11.10 11.18 -33.29
C LEU A 66 11.25 10.20 -34.46
N ALA A 67 10.85 8.93 -34.26
CA ALA A 67 10.91 7.90 -35.29
C ALA A 67 10.02 8.22 -36.50
N SER A 68 8.94 8.99 -36.30
CA SER A 68 8.00 9.39 -37.35
C SER A 68 8.42 10.65 -38.12
N LYS A 69 9.49 11.34 -37.71
CA LYS A 69 9.91 12.57 -38.38
C LYS A 69 10.53 12.24 -39.74
N PRO A 70 9.97 12.75 -40.86
CA PRO A 70 10.58 12.55 -42.16
C PRO A 70 11.91 13.31 -42.22
N MET A 71 12.94 12.64 -42.73
CA MET A 71 14.21 13.30 -42.98
C MET A 71 14.07 14.22 -44.21
N GLN A 72 14.38 15.50 -44.02
CA GLN A 72 14.46 16.44 -45.14
C GLN A 72 15.69 16.11 -46.00
N ASN A 73 15.58 16.24 -47.32
CA ASN A 73 16.66 15.96 -48.28
C ASN A 73 17.19 14.52 -48.23
N ARG A 74 16.30 13.52 -48.16
CA ARG A 74 16.67 12.10 -48.17
C ARG A 74 17.54 11.72 -49.37
N ASP A 75 17.29 12.32 -50.53
CA ASP A 75 18.04 12.06 -51.76
C ASP A 75 19.51 12.52 -51.68
N ALA A 76 19.81 13.52 -50.85
CA ALA A 76 21.17 14.02 -50.65
C ALA A 76 22.06 13.05 -49.86
N VAL A 77 21.45 12.09 -49.15
CA VAL A 77 22.14 11.17 -48.25
C VAL A 77 22.66 9.91 -48.98
N GLY A 78 22.16 9.65 -50.19
CA GLY A 78 22.61 8.55 -51.03
C GLY A 78 22.45 7.18 -50.36
N SER A 79 23.51 6.38 -50.34
CA SER A 79 23.50 5.02 -49.76
C SER A 79 23.24 5.00 -48.26
N PHE A 80 23.54 6.07 -47.53
CA PHE A 80 23.30 6.14 -46.08
C PHE A 80 21.80 6.18 -45.72
N GLY A 81 20.91 6.41 -46.70
CA GLY A 81 19.46 6.45 -46.46
C GLY A 81 18.95 5.19 -45.76
N HIS A 82 19.43 4.00 -46.16
CA HIS A 82 18.99 2.74 -45.55
C HIS A 82 19.41 2.61 -44.07
N LEU A 83 20.55 3.20 -43.68
CA LEU A 83 21.02 3.17 -42.28
C LEU A 83 20.15 4.07 -41.41
N ILE A 84 19.70 5.18 -41.97
CA ILE A 84 18.78 6.09 -41.28
C ILE A 84 17.42 5.43 -41.10
N ASP A 85 16.91 4.74 -42.12
CA ASP A 85 15.66 3.96 -42.00
C ASP A 85 15.78 2.88 -40.91
N LEU A 86 16.94 2.21 -40.82
CA LEU A 86 17.21 1.24 -39.76
C LEU A 86 17.18 1.88 -38.37
N VAL A 87 17.81 3.06 -38.20
CA VAL A 87 17.81 3.80 -36.93
C VAL A 87 16.40 4.26 -36.55
N LEU A 88 15.63 4.81 -37.49
CA LEU A 88 14.24 5.21 -37.25
C LEU A 88 13.36 4.00 -36.87
N SER A 89 13.53 2.87 -37.56
CA SER A 89 12.84 1.62 -37.25
C SER A 89 13.20 1.07 -35.86
N ALA A 90 14.49 1.06 -35.52
CA ALA A 90 14.95 0.66 -34.18
C ALA A 90 14.39 1.58 -33.09
N THR A 91 14.32 2.88 -33.37
CA THR A 91 13.75 3.89 -32.45
C THR A 91 12.25 3.68 -32.24
N ASP A 92 11.49 3.39 -33.31
CA ASP A 92 10.05 3.04 -33.20
C ASP A 92 9.86 1.77 -32.37
N ARG A 93 10.68 0.74 -32.60
CA ARG A 93 10.65 -0.49 -31.81
C ARG A 93 10.95 -0.22 -30.33
N GLN A 94 11.94 0.61 -30.04
CA GLN A 94 12.26 1.01 -28.67
C GLN A 94 11.09 1.77 -28.03
N ALA A 95 10.45 2.68 -28.76
CA ALA A 95 9.26 3.39 -28.28
C ALA A 95 8.15 2.41 -27.85
N ARG A 96 7.86 1.39 -28.68
CA ARG A 96 6.87 0.34 -28.35
C ARG A 96 7.23 -0.46 -27.11
N LEU A 97 8.52 -0.78 -26.92
CA LEU A 97 8.99 -1.48 -25.73
C LEU A 97 8.79 -0.66 -24.45
N HIS A 98 9.10 0.65 -24.49
CA HIS A 98 8.85 1.54 -23.35
C HIS A 98 7.36 1.70 -23.05
N ALA A 99 6.52 1.83 -24.08
CA ALA A 99 5.06 1.89 -23.92
C ALA A 99 4.52 0.60 -23.26
N HIS A 100 5.00 -0.57 -23.70
CA HIS A 100 4.63 -1.85 -23.11
C HIS A 100 5.13 -2.00 -21.67
N LEU A 101 6.36 -1.59 -21.38
CA LEU A 101 6.91 -1.58 -20.02
C LEU A 101 6.07 -0.71 -19.08
N ALA A 102 5.68 0.49 -19.52
CA ALA A 102 4.83 1.36 -18.73
C ALA A 102 3.48 0.71 -18.41
N GLN A 103 2.91 -0.04 -19.36
CA GLN A 103 1.68 -0.78 -19.16
C GLN A 103 1.87 -1.94 -18.16
N LEU A 104 2.95 -2.72 -18.29
CA LEU A 104 3.27 -3.79 -17.35
C LEU A 104 3.45 -3.27 -15.92
N ILE A 105 4.14 -2.13 -15.74
CA ILE A 105 4.31 -1.52 -14.41
C ILE A 105 2.95 -1.11 -13.84
N ALA A 106 2.07 -0.51 -14.66
CA ALA A 106 0.74 -0.13 -14.21
C ALA A 106 -0.09 -1.33 -13.77
N ASP A 107 -0.11 -2.39 -14.57
CA ASP A 107 -1.00 -3.55 -14.37
C ASP A 107 -0.47 -4.53 -13.31
N GLN A 108 0.84 -4.76 -13.29
CA GLN A 108 1.46 -5.80 -12.46
C GLN A 108 2.04 -5.27 -11.15
N CYS A 109 2.28 -3.95 -11.04
CA CYS A 109 2.90 -3.36 -9.86
C CYS A 109 2.00 -2.30 -9.19
N ASP A 110 1.63 -1.23 -9.90
CA ASP A 110 0.81 -0.15 -9.31
C ASP A 110 -0.59 -0.64 -8.91
N GLY A 111 -1.28 -1.34 -9.81
CA GLY A 111 -2.62 -1.89 -9.56
C GLY A 111 -2.69 -2.75 -8.29
N PRO A 112 -1.86 -3.81 -8.16
CA PRO A 112 -1.84 -4.66 -6.98
C PRO A 112 -1.49 -3.94 -5.67
N LEU A 113 -0.58 -2.96 -5.70
CA LEU A 113 -0.23 -2.19 -4.50
C LEU A 113 -1.39 -1.32 -4.02
N ARG A 114 -2.16 -0.72 -4.94
CA ARG A 114 -3.35 0.06 -4.60
C ARG A 114 -4.43 -0.80 -3.97
N LEU A 115 -4.70 -1.97 -4.57
CA LEU A 115 -5.66 -2.93 -4.02
C LEU A 115 -5.27 -3.35 -2.60
N ARG A 116 -3.98 -3.67 -2.38
CA ARG A 116 -3.46 -4.01 -1.05
C ARG A 116 -3.60 -2.86 -0.04
N ALA A 117 -3.34 -1.62 -0.46
CA ALA A 117 -3.50 -0.45 0.41
C ALA A 117 -4.98 -0.25 0.81
N ASP A 118 -5.92 -0.42 -0.13
CA ASP A 118 -7.36 -0.33 0.14
C ASP A 118 -7.84 -1.43 1.09
N GLU A 119 -7.34 -2.66 0.92
CA GLU A 119 -7.61 -3.78 1.84
C GLU A 119 -7.05 -3.52 3.24
N ALA A 120 -5.80 -3.04 3.35
CA ALA A 120 -5.17 -2.70 4.62
C ALA A 120 -5.94 -1.60 5.36
N LYS A 121 -6.42 -0.60 4.63
CA LYS A 121 -7.28 0.46 5.16
C LYS A 121 -8.60 -0.07 5.70
N ALA A 122 -9.25 -0.99 4.96
CA ALA A 122 -10.48 -1.63 5.40
C ALA A 122 -10.29 -2.45 6.69
N VAL A 123 -9.18 -3.18 6.80
CA VAL A 123 -8.82 -3.94 8.02
C VAL A 123 -8.55 -3.00 9.19
N SER A 124 -7.77 -1.93 8.98
CA SER A 124 -7.43 -0.98 10.04
C SER A 124 -8.67 -0.23 10.56
N TRP A 125 -9.59 0.15 9.66
CA TRP A 125 -10.88 0.76 10.01
C TRP A 125 -11.73 -0.17 10.87
N ARG A 126 -11.89 -1.44 10.46
CA ARG A 126 -12.68 -2.43 11.21
C ARG A 126 -12.13 -2.60 12.63
N ALA A 127 -10.81 -2.74 12.77
CA ALA A 127 -10.16 -2.91 14.08
C ALA A 127 -10.42 -1.73 15.04
N THR A 128 -10.41 -0.49 14.54
CA THR A 128 -10.74 0.68 15.36
C THR A 128 -12.21 0.78 15.74
N ASN A 129 -13.12 0.38 14.85
CA ASN A 129 -14.54 0.58 15.07
C ASN A 129 -15.14 -0.51 15.98
N THR A 130 -14.63 -1.75 15.92
CA THR A 130 -15.03 -2.83 16.83
C THR A 130 -14.52 -2.63 18.25
N GLY A 131 -13.36 -2.00 18.44
CA GLY A 131 -12.85 -1.64 19.77
C GLY A 131 -13.72 -0.61 20.51
N SER A 132 -14.42 0.26 19.77
CA SER A 132 -15.30 1.31 20.32
C SER A 132 -16.62 0.77 20.89
N VAL A 133 -17.08 -0.40 20.42
CA VAL A 133 -18.28 -1.06 20.96
C VAL A 133 -18.00 -1.61 22.38
N SER A 134 -16.77 -2.07 22.65
CA SER A 134 -16.39 -2.60 23.97
C SER A 134 -16.29 -1.50 25.04
N THR A 135 -15.92 -0.27 24.67
CA THR A 135 -15.85 0.85 25.63
C THR A 135 -17.23 1.28 26.14
N ARG A 136 -18.32 1.05 25.39
CA ARG A 136 -19.68 1.31 25.87
C ARG A 136 -20.16 0.30 26.92
N LEU A 137 -19.63 -0.92 26.91
CA LEU A 137 -19.98 -1.94 27.90
C LEU A 137 -19.24 -1.71 29.23
N SER A 138 -18.01 -1.20 29.21
CA SER A 138 -17.27 -0.86 30.44
C SER A 138 -17.82 0.38 31.16
N VAL A 139 -18.38 1.36 30.43
CA VAL A 139 -18.99 2.54 31.06
C VAL A 139 -20.36 2.19 31.69
N HIS A 140 -21.09 1.22 31.12
CA HIS A 140 -22.34 0.72 31.70
C HIS A 140 -22.13 -0.17 32.93
N ALA A 141 -21.03 -0.95 32.98
CA ALA A 141 -20.70 -1.77 34.15
C ALA A 141 -20.25 -0.92 35.34
N ALA A 142 -19.57 0.21 35.12
CA ALA A 142 -19.18 1.15 36.17
C ALA A 142 -20.37 1.96 36.74
N ALA A 143 -21.46 2.08 36.00
CA ALA A 143 -22.67 2.78 36.46
C ALA A 143 -23.53 1.95 37.44
N TYR A 144 -23.31 0.63 37.55
CA TYR A 144 -24.08 -0.28 38.40
C TYR A 144 -23.40 -0.60 39.75
N GLN A 145 -22.34 0.12 40.13
CA GLN A 145 -21.62 -0.07 41.41
C GLN A 145 -21.80 1.10 42.40
N LEU A 146 -22.76 2.00 42.16
CA LEU A 146 -23.06 3.14 43.04
C LEU A 146 -24.50 3.16 43.58
N GLU A 147 -25.20 2.02 43.55
CA GLU A 147 -26.42 1.76 44.33
C GLU A 147 -26.20 0.54 45.24
#